data_AF-A0A261KTQ3-F1
#
_entry.id   AF-A0A261KTQ3-F1
#
_cell.length_a   1.000
_cell.length_b   1.000
_cell.length_c   1.000
_cell.angle_alpha   90.00
_cell.angle_beta   90.00
_cell.angle_gamma   90.00
#
_symmetry.space_group_name_H-M   'P 1'
#
loop_
_entity.id
_entity.type
_entity.pdbx_description
1 polymer ?
#
loop_
_entity_poly.entity_id
_entity_poly.type
_entity_poly.pdbx_seq_one_letter_code
_entity_poly.pdbx_strand_id
1 'polypeptide(L)'
;MSKYKQSIQAFIDVIGAKIIPAEDFPDLLKVVEEMPEDDEGIAKEIDNWLKPESRSKIKEVYRVNLTNLPNSNVTKLGFGGAKMEPGKESESSKELLINKIQKNTSEPKPKENSEDKSEDK
;
A
#
# COMPACT_ATOMS: atom_id res chain seq x y z
N MET A 1 4.93 16.81 -2.34
CA MET A 1 5.45 15.64 -1.59
C MET A 1 6.92 15.45 -1.96
N SER A 2 7.73 14.83 -1.10
CA SER A 2 9.07 14.37 -1.52
C SER A 2 8.95 13.25 -2.54
N LYS A 3 9.90 13.12 -3.46
CA LYS A 3 9.98 12.00 -4.43
C LYS A 3 9.91 10.63 -3.73
N TYR A 4 10.49 10.52 -2.53
CA TYR A 4 10.49 9.28 -1.75
C TYR A 4 9.09 8.95 -1.19
N LYS A 5 8.35 9.96 -0.70
CA LYS A 5 6.96 9.78 -0.28
C LYS A 5 6.04 9.41 -1.45
N GLN A 6 6.30 9.95 -2.65
CA GLN A 6 5.58 9.56 -3.86
C GLN A 6 5.86 8.10 -4.23
N SER A 7 7.13 7.66 -4.18
CA SER A 7 7.49 6.25 -4.35
C SER A 7 6.75 5.34 -3.38
N ILE A 8 6.76 5.66 -2.08
CA ILE A 8 6.07 4.85 -1.07
C ILE A 8 4.57 4.79 -1.35
N GLN A 9 3.94 5.93 -1.67
CA GLN A 9 2.51 5.98 -1.99
C GLN A 9 2.18 5.15 -3.24
N ALA A 10 2.97 5.28 -4.31
CA ALA A 10 2.75 4.50 -5.54
C ALA A 10 2.81 3.00 -5.26
N PHE A 11 3.70 2.57 -4.37
CA PHE A 11 3.83 1.17 -3.98
C PHE A 11 2.66 0.69 -3.09
N ILE A 12 2.18 1.53 -2.16
CA ILE A 12 0.95 1.27 -1.39
C ILE A 12 -0.24 1.03 -2.33
N ASP A 13 -0.34 1.83 -3.41
CA ASP A 13 -1.39 1.69 -4.41
C ASP A 13 -1.25 0.37 -5.18
N VAL A 14 -0.03 -0.07 -5.50
CA VAL A 14 0.24 -1.39 -6.11
C VAL A 14 -0.20 -2.54 -5.20
N ILE A 15 0.10 -2.47 -3.90
CA ILE A 15 -0.38 -3.46 -2.92
C ILE A 15 -1.92 -3.46 -2.89
N GLY A 16 -2.54 -2.26 -2.91
CA GLY A 16 -3.99 -2.10 -2.92
C GLY A 16 -4.68 -2.63 -4.19
N ALA A 17 -3.99 -2.64 -5.32
CA ALA A 17 -4.50 -3.12 -6.59
C ALA A 17 -4.50 -4.66 -6.72
N LYS A 18 -4.03 -5.39 -5.69
CA LYS A 18 -3.93 -6.87 -5.67
C LYS A 18 -3.15 -7.46 -6.84
N ILE A 19 -2.13 -6.74 -7.31
CA ILE A 19 -1.26 -7.16 -8.42
C ILE A 19 -0.14 -8.07 -7.93
N ILE A 20 0.23 -7.92 -6.64
CA ILE A 20 1.26 -8.74 -6.00
C ILE A 20 0.69 -10.15 -5.75
N PRO A 21 1.36 -11.21 -6.23
CA PRO A 21 0.98 -12.59 -5.95
C PRO A 21 0.94 -12.89 -4.46
N ALA A 22 0.03 -13.76 -4.03
CA ALA A 22 -0.09 -14.11 -2.61
C ALA A 22 1.19 -14.72 -2.02
N GLU A 23 1.95 -15.44 -2.86
CA GLU A 23 3.25 -16.05 -2.53
C GLU A 23 4.37 -15.04 -2.27
N ASP A 24 4.26 -13.82 -2.80
CA ASP A 24 5.24 -12.75 -2.62
C ASP A 24 5.00 -11.93 -1.33
N PHE A 25 3.82 -12.01 -0.71
CA PHE A 25 3.51 -11.23 0.51
C PHE A 25 4.35 -11.60 1.74
N PRO A 26 4.64 -12.90 2.03
CA PRO A 26 5.50 -13.24 3.16
C PRO A 26 6.93 -12.70 3.02
N ASP A 27 7.47 -12.69 1.80
CA ASP A 27 8.78 -12.10 1.50
C ASP A 27 8.72 -10.57 1.64
N LEU A 28 7.68 -9.95 1.07
CA LEU A 28 7.48 -8.50 1.16
C LEU A 28 7.31 -8.03 2.61
N LEU A 29 6.58 -8.77 3.44
CA LEU A 29 6.37 -8.42 4.85
C LEU A 29 7.70 -8.40 5.60
N LYS A 30 8.56 -9.41 5.41
CA LYS A 30 9.90 -9.46 6.03
C LYS A 30 10.74 -8.27 5.61
N VAL A 31 10.78 -7.96 4.31
CA VAL A 31 11.52 -6.80 3.81
C VAL A 31 11.02 -5.51 4.45
N VAL A 32 9.70 -5.31 4.52
CA VAL A 32 9.11 -4.11 5.14
C VAL A 32 9.40 -4.04 6.64
N GLU A 33 9.41 -5.15 7.38
CA GLU A 33 9.77 -5.16 8.81
C GLU A 33 11.24 -4.73 9.03
N GLU A 34 12.14 -5.09 8.12
CA GLU A 34 13.56 -4.73 8.14
C GLU A 34 13.88 -3.36 7.52
N MET A 35 12.90 -2.70 6.88
CA MET A 35 13.09 -1.37 6.31
C MET A 35 13.44 -0.33 7.39
N PRO A 36 14.23 0.70 7.03
CA PRO A 36 14.46 1.83 7.92
C PRO A 36 13.19 2.69 8.08
N GLU A 37 13.20 3.61 9.04
CA GLU A 37 12.06 4.51 9.30
C GLU A 37 12.05 5.75 8.40
N ASP A 38 13.15 6.04 7.70
CA ASP A 38 13.24 7.20 6.82
C ASP A 38 12.69 6.91 5.42
N ASP A 39 11.98 7.88 4.84
CA ASP A 39 11.30 7.70 3.55
C ASP A 39 12.27 7.33 2.42
N GLU A 40 13.50 7.83 2.45
CA GLU A 40 14.51 7.54 1.41
C GLU A 40 14.94 6.08 1.45
N GLY A 41 15.26 5.58 2.64
CA GLY A 41 15.59 4.19 2.86
C GLY A 41 14.43 3.25 2.52
N ILE A 42 13.20 3.58 2.91
CA ILE A 42 12.01 2.80 2.53
C ILE A 42 11.86 2.75 1.01
N ALA A 43 11.96 3.89 0.32
CA ALA A 43 11.85 3.94 -1.14
C ALA A 43 12.95 3.11 -1.83
N LYS A 44 14.17 3.12 -1.29
CA LYS A 44 15.28 2.31 -1.80
C LYS A 44 15.05 0.82 -1.62
N GLU A 45 14.52 0.39 -0.48
CA GLU A 45 14.21 -1.02 -0.24
C GLU A 45 13.05 -1.51 -1.11
N ILE A 46 12.05 -0.66 -1.40
CA ILE A 46 11.01 -0.96 -2.41
C ILE A 46 11.65 -1.18 -3.78
N ASP A 47 12.53 -0.28 -4.22
CA ASP A 47 13.20 -0.40 -5.52
C ASP A 47 14.09 -1.66 -5.60
N ASN A 48 14.76 -2.01 -4.49
CA ASN A 48 15.54 -3.25 -4.36
C ASN A 48 14.64 -4.49 -4.47
N TRP A 49 13.50 -4.49 -3.78
CA TRP A 49 12.55 -5.59 -3.81
C TRP A 49 11.94 -5.80 -5.20
N LEU A 50 11.76 -4.73 -5.98
CA LEU A 50 11.26 -4.76 -7.38
C LEU A 50 12.35 -5.07 -8.41
N LYS A 51 13.62 -5.24 -8.00
CA LYS A 51 14.74 -5.51 -8.91
C LYS A 51 14.67 -6.87 -9.64
N PRO A 52 14.25 -7.98 -9.00
CA PRO A 52 14.18 -9.30 -9.64
C PRO A 52 13.24 -9.31 -10.86
N GLU A 53 13.61 -10.05 -11.91
CA GLU A 53 12.80 -10.13 -13.14
C GLU A 53 11.43 -10.76 -12.92
N SER A 54 11.28 -11.65 -11.94
CA SER A 54 10.00 -12.23 -11.53
C SER A 54 8.97 -11.17 -11.17
N ARG A 55 9.41 -9.98 -10.75
CA ARG A 55 8.58 -8.85 -10.31
C ARG A 55 8.45 -7.75 -11.35
N SER A 56 8.88 -7.99 -12.59
CA SER A 56 8.86 -6.98 -13.67
C SER A 56 7.47 -6.39 -13.92
N LYS A 57 6.41 -7.21 -13.84
CA LYS A 57 5.02 -6.74 -13.99
C LYS A 57 4.61 -5.80 -12.85
N ILE A 58 4.99 -6.13 -11.62
CA ILE A 58 4.73 -5.30 -10.43
C ILE A 58 5.47 -3.97 -10.57
N LYS A 59 6.73 -4.03 -11.02
CA LYS A 59 7.57 -2.86 -11.27
C LYS A 59 7.01 -1.93 -12.35
N GLU A 60 6.41 -2.48 -13.39
CA GLU A 60 5.77 -1.69 -14.45
C GLU A 60 4.59 -0.90 -13.90
N VAL A 61 3.69 -1.56 -13.15
CA VAL A 61 2.53 -0.87 -12.56
C VAL A 61 2.95 0.13 -11.50
N TYR A 62 3.97 -0.19 -10.70
CA TYR A 62 4.59 0.75 -9.78
C TYR A 62 5.06 2.02 -10.49
N ARG A 63 5.76 1.90 -11.63
CA ARG A 63 6.22 3.04 -12.43
C ARG A 63 5.06 3.85 -12.99
N VAL A 64 4.03 3.18 -13.52
CA VAL A 64 2.81 3.84 -14.02
C VAL A 64 2.15 4.64 -12.91
N ASN A 65 1.97 4.04 -11.72
CA ASN A 65 1.42 4.73 -10.56
C ASN A 65 2.30 5.91 -10.15
N LEU A 66 3.62 5.74 -10.11
CA LEU A 66 4.57 6.80 -9.77
C LEU A 66 4.47 7.99 -10.74
N THR A 67 4.30 7.74 -12.05
CA THR A 67 4.12 8.80 -13.05
C THR A 67 2.75 9.47 -13.00
N ASN A 68 1.72 8.72 -12.57
CA ASN A 68 0.34 9.21 -12.49
C ASN A 68 0.04 9.94 -11.18
N LEU A 69 0.90 9.80 -10.17
CA LEU A 69 0.76 10.58 -8.95
C LEU A 69 0.91 12.06 -9.30
N PRO A 70 -0.10 12.90 -9.00
CA PRO A 70 0.03 14.32 -9.24
C PRO A 70 1.27 14.81 -8.48
N ASN A 71 2.07 15.66 -9.12
CA ASN A 71 3.08 16.47 -8.45
C ASN A 71 2.37 17.48 -7.55
N SER A 72 1.68 16.99 -6.51
CA SER A 72 1.06 17.83 -5.51
C SER A 72 2.20 18.36 -4.64
N ASN A 73 2.69 19.55 -5.01
CA ASN A 73 2.84 20.58 -4.00
C ASN A 73 1.56 20.54 -3.18
N VAL A 74 1.66 20.15 -1.91
CA VAL A 74 0.50 20.08 -1.02
C VAL A 74 0.13 21.51 -0.65
N THR A 75 -0.35 22.28 -1.62
CA THR A 75 -1.16 23.45 -1.39
C THR A 75 -2.60 22.97 -1.26
N LYS A 76 -3.09 23.02 -0.02
CA LYS A 76 -4.49 22.84 0.42
C LYS A 76 -5.01 21.40 0.56
N LEU A 77 -4.80 20.87 1.76
CA LEU A 77 -5.83 20.14 2.51
C LEU A 77 -5.58 20.41 4.02
N GLY A 78 -6.25 21.33 4.72
CA GLY A 78 -7.33 22.23 4.35
C GLY A 78 -7.29 23.53 5.17
N PHE A 79 -7.72 24.62 4.54
CA PHE A 79 -8.25 25.79 5.25
C PHE A 79 -9.67 25.43 5.69
N GLY A 80 -9.82 25.07 6.96
CA GLY A 80 -11.11 24.74 7.57
C GLY A 80 -10.82 24.01 8.87
N GLY A 81 -11.01 24.69 9.99
CA GLY A 81 -10.65 24.25 11.34
C GLY A 81 -11.37 22.99 11.84
N ALA A 82 -11.14 21.86 11.20
CA ALA A 82 -11.40 20.55 11.78
C ALA A 82 -10.25 20.26 12.74
N LYS A 83 -10.53 20.30 14.04
CA LYS A 83 -9.63 19.84 15.09
C LYS A 83 -9.23 18.40 14.74
N MET A 84 -7.95 18.16 14.46
CA MET A 84 -7.40 16.81 14.52
C MET A 84 -7.67 16.29 15.93
N GLU A 85 -8.38 15.16 16.04
CA GLU A 85 -8.50 14.47 17.31
C GLU A 85 -7.08 14.15 17.83
N PRO A 86 -6.72 14.60 19.05
CA PRO A 86 -5.39 14.37 19.59
C PRO A 86 -5.31 12.89 20.01
N GLY A 87 -4.70 12.05 19.18
CA GLY A 87 -4.51 10.64 19.52
C GLY A 87 -4.16 9.68 18.38
N LYS A 88 -4.26 10.09 17.11
CA LYS A 88 -3.69 9.29 16.02
C LYS A 88 -2.29 9.81 15.74
N GLU A 89 -1.31 9.14 16.33
CA GLU A 89 0.07 9.21 15.86
C GLU A 89 0.03 9.05 14.33
N SER A 90 0.64 9.97 13.59
CA SER A 90 0.73 9.83 12.14
C SER A 90 1.44 8.50 11.86
N GLU A 91 0.71 7.49 11.37
CA GLU A 91 1.27 6.19 11.04
C GLU A 91 2.52 6.38 10.16
N SER A 92 3.62 5.74 10.57
CA SER A 92 4.86 5.79 9.78
C SER A 92 4.61 5.21 8.39
N SER A 93 5.35 5.70 7.38
CA SER A 93 5.34 5.15 6.02
C SER A 93 5.49 3.62 6.02
N LYS A 94 6.30 3.10 6.95
CA LYS A 94 6.53 1.68 7.18
C LYS A 94 5.29 0.97 7.76
N GLU A 95 4.65 1.55 8.76
CA GLU A 95 3.41 1.00 9.36
C GLU A 95 2.28 0.93 8.33
N LEU A 96 2.15 1.94 7.47
CA LEU A 96 1.18 1.94 6.37
C LEU A 96 1.41 0.77 5.41
N LEU A 97 2.67 0.44 5.10
CA LEU A 97 3.01 -0.73 4.27
C LEU A 97 2.63 -2.03 4.97
N ILE A 98 3.01 -2.20 6.24
CA ILE A 98 2.69 -3.40 7.05
C ILE A 98 1.17 -3.61 7.10
N ASN A 99 0.41 -2.57 7.44
CA ASN A 99 -1.05 -2.62 7.53
C ASN A 99 -1.69 -2.99 6.19
N LYS A 100 -1.17 -2.45 5.09
CA LYS A 100 -1.67 -2.75 3.75
C LYS A 100 -1.36 -4.19 3.32
N ILE A 101 -0.17 -4.69 3.62
CA ILE A 101 0.25 -6.07 3.33
C ILE A 101 -0.62 -7.04 4.14
N GLN A 102 -0.69 -6.87 5.46
CA GLN A 102 -1.47 -7.73 6.34
C GLN A 102 -2.94 -7.79 5.93
N LYS A 103 -3.54 -6.67 5.49
CA LYS A 103 -4.92 -6.63 5.00
C LYS A 103 -5.13 -7.46 3.73
N ASN A 104 -4.13 -7.54 2.85
CA ASN A 104 -4.21 -8.34 1.61
C ASN A 104 -3.82 -9.81 1.84
N THR A 105 -2.92 -10.10 2.78
CA THR A 105 -2.62 -11.47 3.20
C THR A 105 -3.78 -12.10 3.98
N SER A 106 -4.48 -11.29 4.79
CA SER A 106 -5.58 -11.73 5.65
C SER A 106 -6.95 -11.63 4.98
N GLU A 107 -7.03 -11.52 3.65
CA GLU A 107 -8.32 -11.29 3.00
C GLU A 107 -9.37 -12.29 3.51
N PRO A 108 -10.48 -11.82 4.12
CA PRO A 108 -11.57 -12.70 4.47
C PRO A 108 -12.06 -13.30 3.15
N LYS A 109 -12.16 -14.63 3.10
CA LYS A 109 -12.93 -15.33 2.07
C LYS A 109 -14.21 -14.52 1.80
N PRO A 110 -14.61 -14.31 0.54
CA PRO A 110 -15.89 -13.67 0.27
C PRO A 110 -16.94 -14.43 1.07
N LYS A 111 -17.70 -13.70 1.90
CA LYS A 111 -19.02 -14.18 2.28
C LYS A 111 -19.79 -14.21 0.96
N GLU A 112 -19.70 -15.34 0.28
CA GLU A 112 -20.58 -15.68 -0.81
C GLU A 112 -21.99 -15.61 -0.25
N ASN A 113 -22.80 -14.71 -0.82
CA ASN A 113 -24.23 -14.70 -0.60
C ASN A 113 -24.75 -16.10 -0.92
N SER A 114 -25.27 -16.81 0.07
CA SER A 114 -26.32 -17.80 -0.16
C SER A 114 -27.61 -17.22 0.38
N GLU A 115 -28.16 -16.29 -0.41
CA GLU A 115 -29.61 -16.14 -0.48
C GLU A 115 -30.11 -17.39 -1.22
N ASP A 116 -30.40 -18.46 -0.47
CA ASP A 116 -31.17 -19.59 -0.99
C ASP A 116 -32.58 -19.46 -0.45
N LYS A 117 -33.47 -19.03 -1.36
CA LYS A 117 -34.91 -19.17 -1.23
C LYS A 117 -35.23 -20.64 -0.93
N SER A 118 -35.79 -20.91 0.24
CA SER A 118 -36.65 -22.07 0.44
C SER A 118 -38.09 -21.60 0.57
N GLU A 119 -38.77 -21.66 -0.56
CA GLU A 119 -40.22 -21.70 -0.70
C GLU A 119 -40.73 -23.07 -0.20
N ASP A 120 -41.95 -23.08 0.34
CA ASP A 120 -42.84 -24.24 0.58
C ASP A 120 -42.57 -25.22 1.76
N LYS A 121 -43.38 -25.09 2.83
CA LYS A 121 -44.57 -25.95 3.01
C LYS A 121 -45.56 -25.42 4.05
#